data_AF-A0A7C7TR64-F1
#
_entry.id   AF-A0A7C7TR64-F1
#
_cell.length_a   1.000
_cell.length_b   1.000
_cell.length_c   1.000
_cell.angle_alpha   90.00
_cell.angle_beta   90.00
_cell.angle_gamma   90.00
#
_symmetry.space_group_name_H-M   'P 1'
#
loop_
_entity.id
_entity.type
_entity.pdbx_description
1 polymer ?
#
loop_
_entity_poly.entity_id
_entity_poly.type
_entity_poly.pdbx_seq_one_letter_code
_entity_poly.pdbx_strand_id
1 'polypeptide(L)'
;MPTVLSGLSNLLSELAHHTNLQRTRHDQQATELVEWQQIQRQLERVESSQTEPLIAQLQAWLVQQQQFDQSHQRNMQVLLEQIRSTTSSGVWQEQAVPAATLSAPDIPAPALSAQAGIQMPIPPQAKPESKAPTAPDDPPLPLSRKKQRSLSRRQRFEEWGFRKLRRWAASASSRHRRTVTWLLASLLWAIRARRQVMDSNLRVALPDKSRQQRNRIAWGNYHWFARFAVDVLRLATWQGCTEAFVQVRNLEVLDAALAENRGALLVTGHLGNWEFIPAVLAERGYPLTVYAGAQTNPLTDELHNETRRGFGIHLLGKGADAVMEIWHALKQRRIVGLLIDQDERKSGVFVDFFGTPASTRRGVAAFHRMFESPVLLCVCPYVGDGVEVIFKRIEFTASGNPEADEHELLQRATSAFEQQVRKYPEQYFWMHRRWRTRPDDAAEQIY
;
A
#
# COMPACT_ATOMS: atom_id res chain seq x y z
N MET A 1 40.22 -6.56 -3.33
CA MET A 1 39.64 -7.51 -4.31
C MET A 1 38.14 -7.77 -4.10
N PRO A 2 37.60 -8.08 -2.90
CA PRO A 2 36.14 -8.31 -2.76
C PRO A 2 35.28 -7.03 -2.89
N THR A 3 35.86 -5.85 -2.62
CA THR A 3 35.17 -4.55 -2.70
C THR A 3 34.88 -4.06 -4.12
N VAL A 4 35.69 -4.47 -5.11
CA VAL A 4 35.49 -4.07 -6.51
C VAL A 4 34.37 -4.88 -7.15
N LEU A 5 34.33 -6.20 -6.87
CA LEU A 5 33.29 -7.09 -7.37
C LEU A 5 31.93 -6.81 -6.72
N SER A 6 31.89 -6.46 -5.42
CA SER A 6 30.66 -6.05 -4.75
C SER A 6 30.15 -4.69 -5.25
N GLY A 7 31.06 -3.75 -5.52
CA GLY A 7 30.73 -2.47 -6.13
C GLY A 7 30.11 -2.64 -7.51
N LEU A 8 30.77 -3.41 -8.38
CA LEU A 8 30.25 -3.75 -9.72
C LEU A 8 28.90 -4.49 -9.66
N SER A 9 28.73 -5.43 -8.74
CA SER A 9 27.48 -6.21 -8.61
C SER A 9 26.28 -5.35 -8.18
N ASN A 10 26.46 -4.44 -7.21
CA ASN A 10 25.41 -3.52 -6.78
C ASN A 10 25.03 -2.54 -7.90
N LEU A 11 26.04 -2.02 -8.59
CA LEU A 11 25.91 -1.06 -9.67
C LEU A 11 25.21 -1.65 -10.91
N LEU A 12 25.52 -2.92 -11.24
CA LEU A 12 24.84 -3.68 -12.29
C LEU A 12 23.40 -4.03 -11.92
N SER A 13 23.12 -4.23 -10.63
CA SER A 13 21.77 -4.45 -10.12
C SER A 13 20.92 -3.18 -10.21
N GLU A 14 21.49 -2.00 -9.92
CA GLU A 14 20.83 -0.72 -10.11
C GLU A 14 20.56 -0.40 -11.59
N LEU A 15 21.51 -0.70 -12.47
CA LEU A 15 21.34 -0.57 -13.92
C LEU A 15 20.28 -1.51 -14.49
N ALA A 16 20.25 -2.76 -14.05
CA ALA A 16 19.23 -3.74 -14.42
C ALA A 16 17.84 -3.35 -13.90
N HIS A 17 17.78 -2.69 -12.74
CA HIS A 17 16.53 -2.15 -12.20
C HIS A 17 16.02 -0.98 -13.04
N HIS A 18 16.91 -0.05 -13.42
CA HIS A 18 16.53 1.09 -14.26
C HIS A 18 16.18 0.72 -15.70
N THR A 19 16.87 -0.24 -16.31
CA THR A 19 16.53 -0.71 -17.67
C THR A 19 15.22 -1.50 -17.70
N ASN A 20 14.91 -2.29 -16.66
CA ASN A 20 13.62 -3.00 -16.56
C ASN A 20 12.41 -2.05 -16.38
N LEU A 21 12.61 -0.87 -15.78
CA LEU A 21 11.53 0.09 -15.54
C LEU A 21 11.03 0.80 -16.81
N GLN A 22 11.73 0.69 -17.96
CA GLN A 22 11.46 1.51 -19.15
C GLN A 22 11.07 0.75 -20.44
N ARG A 23 11.05 -0.60 -20.51
CA ARG A 23 10.87 -1.32 -21.80
C ARG A 23 9.67 -2.27 -21.87
N THR A 24 8.60 -1.83 -22.53
CA THR A 24 7.49 -2.69 -23.00
C THR A 24 7.59 -2.96 -24.52
N ARG A 25 8.11 -4.11 -24.98
CA ARG A 25 7.86 -4.71 -26.32
C ARG A 25 8.54 -6.09 -26.50
N HIS A 26 7.79 -7.11 -26.90
CA HIS A 26 7.95 -8.49 -26.41
C HIS A 26 8.98 -9.45 -27.07
N ASP A 27 9.54 -9.19 -28.26
CA ASP A 27 10.32 -10.24 -28.96
C ASP A 27 11.82 -9.97 -29.17
N GLN A 28 12.28 -8.71 -29.23
CA GLN A 28 13.72 -8.38 -29.13
C GLN A 28 14.26 -8.62 -27.69
N GLN A 29 13.34 -8.71 -26.72
CA GLN A 29 13.59 -8.82 -25.28
C GLN A 29 14.24 -10.14 -24.85
N ALA A 30 13.95 -11.25 -25.54
CA ALA A 30 14.47 -12.56 -25.11
C ALA A 30 15.97 -12.66 -25.39
N THR A 31 16.43 -12.19 -26.55
CA THR A 31 17.84 -12.24 -26.95
C THR A 31 18.69 -11.26 -26.13
N GLU A 32 18.20 -10.04 -25.91
CA GLU A 32 18.92 -9.01 -25.13
C GLU A 32 19.01 -9.37 -23.63
N LEU A 33 17.97 -9.97 -23.06
CA LEU A 33 17.99 -10.43 -21.66
C LEU A 33 18.92 -11.64 -21.48
N VAL A 34 19.00 -12.52 -22.48
CA VAL A 34 19.92 -13.66 -22.47
C VAL A 34 21.36 -13.19 -22.59
N GLU A 35 21.66 -12.25 -23.50
CA GLU A 35 22.99 -11.63 -23.61
C GLU A 35 23.38 -10.90 -22.31
N TRP A 36 22.44 -10.17 -21.70
CA TRP A 36 22.65 -9.48 -20.43
C TRP A 36 22.94 -10.45 -19.27
N GLN A 37 22.13 -11.50 -19.13
CA GLN A 37 22.35 -12.53 -18.11
C GLN A 37 23.67 -13.28 -18.33
N GLN A 38 24.10 -13.41 -19.58
CA GLN A 38 25.37 -14.05 -19.93
C GLN A 38 26.57 -13.16 -19.54
N ILE A 39 26.48 -11.85 -19.80
CA ILE A 39 27.47 -10.86 -19.35
C ILE A 39 27.53 -10.81 -17.81
N GLN A 40 26.39 -10.84 -17.12
CA GLN A 40 26.33 -10.87 -15.66
C GLN A 40 26.98 -12.13 -15.06
N ARG A 41 26.74 -13.31 -15.65
CA ARG A 41 27.37 -14.57 -15.21
C ARG A 41 28.87 -14.61 -15.49
N GLN A 42 29.33 -13.94 -16.55
CA GLN A 42 30.76 -13.79 -16.82
C GLN A 42 31.40 -12.89 -15.76
N LEU A 43 30.76 -11.77 -15.41
CA LEU A 43 31.22 -10.83 -14.38
C LEU A 43 31.35 -11.43 -12.98
N GLU A 44 30.47 -12.37 -12.60
CA GLU A 44 30.55 -13.08 -11.31
C GLU A 44 31.76 -14.03 -11.20
N ARG A 45 32.48 -14.29 -12.31
CA ARG A 45 33.57 -15.27 -12.39
C ARG A 45 34.92 -14.68 -12.84
N VAL A 46 35.04 -13.37 -13.00
CA VAL A 46 36.24 -12.72 -13.55
C VAL A 46 37.31 -12.54 -12.47
N GLU A 47 38.47 -13.19 -12.66
CA GLU A 47 39.74 -12.78 -12.04
C GLU A 47 40.30 -11.56 -12.76
N SER A 48 41.02 -10.69 -12.03
CA SER A 48 41.39 -9.32 -12.42
C SER A 48 42.10 -9.14 -13.78
N SER A 49 42.57 -10.21 -14.40
CA SER A 49 43.24 -10.22 -15.71
C SER A 49 42.31 -10.20 -16.93
N GLN A 50 40.97 -10.31 -16.76
CA GLN A 50 39.99 -10.36 -17.87
C GLN A 50 39.03 -9.16 -17.94
N THR A 51 39.33 -8.07 -17.23
CA THR A 51 38.41 -6.93 -17.06
C THR A 51 38.30 -6.01 -18.30
N GLU A 52 39.40 -5.81 -19.03
CA GLU A 52 39.50 -4.94 -20.22
C GLU A 52 38.59 -5.36 -21.39
N PRO A 53 38.57 -6.65 -21.83
CA PRO A 53 37.67 -7.13 -22.88
C PRO A 53 36.19 -6.93 -22.54
N LEU A 54 35.85 -7.00 -21.26
CA LEU A 54 34.47 -6.95 -20.79
C LEU A 54 33.97 -5.50 -20.67
N ILE A 55 34.85 -4.55 -20.33
CA ILE A 55 34.59 -3.11 -20.45
C ILE A 55 34.32 -2.74 -21.92
N ALA A 56 35.11 -3.29 -22.85
CA ALA A 56 34.90 -3.06 -24.28
C ALA A 56 33.55 -3.61 -24.78
N GLN A 57 33.12 -4.78 -24.30
CA GLN A 57 31.80 -5.34 -24.61
C GLN A 57 30.64 -4.50 -24.05
N LEU A 58 30.75 -4.03 -22.81
CA LEU A 58 29.75 -3.14 -22.20
C LEU A 58 29.66 -1.80 -22.96
N GLN A 59 30.79 -1.24 -23.39
CA GLN A 59 30.81 -0.02 -24.21
C GLN A 59 30.15 -0.23 -25.57
N ALA A 60 30.43 -1.36 -26.24
CA ALA A 60 29.80 -1.69 -27.52
C ALA A 60 28.28 -1.88 -27.37
N TRP A 61 27.84 -2.56 -26.31
CA TRP A 61 26.42 -2.73 -26.00
C TRP A 61 25.74 -1.38 -25.77
N LEU A 62 26.36 -0.48 -25.00
CA LEU A 62 25.82 0.86 -24.73
C LEU A 62 25.67 1.72 -25.99
N VAL A 63 26.64 1.65 -26.91
CA VAL A 63 26.59 2.38 -28.19
C VAL A 63 25.43 1.90 -29.08
N GLN A 64 25.05 0.61 -28.99
CA GLN A 64 23.89 0.08 -29.70
C GLN A 64 22.55 0.56 -29.12
N GLN A 65 22.50 1.04 -27.87
CA GLN A 65 21.28 1.49 -27.22
C GLN A 65 20.98 2.97 -27.54
N GLN A 66 20.57 3.26 -28.78
CA GLN A 66 20.26 4.61 -29.30
C GLN A 66 19.05 5.32 -28.64
N GLN A 67 18.47 4.79 -27.56
CA GLN A 67 17.22 5.28 -26.95
C GLN A 67 17.38 5.81 -25.51
N PHE A 68 18.59 5.84 -24.96
CA PHE A 68 18.80 6.45 -23.65
C PHE A 68 18.82 7.98 -23.74
N ASP A 69 18.21 8.66 -22.76
CA ASP A 69 18.33 10.10 -22.64
C ASP A 69 19.77 10.52 -22.29
N GLN A 70 20.09 11.80 -22.49
CA GLN A 70 21.43 12.34 -22.28
C GLN A 70 21.91 12.21 -20.81
N SER A 71 20.99 12.18 -19.84
CA SER A 71 21.33 12.03 -18.42
C SER A 71 21.79 10.61 -18.12
N HIS A 72 21.12 9.62 -18.70
CA HIS A 72 21.50 8.21 -18.60
C HIS A 72 22.85 7.94 -19.28
N GLN A 73 23.09 8.49 -20.47
CA GLN A 73 24.37 8.37 -21.16
C GLN A 73 25.51 8.98 -20.33
N ARG A 74 25.28 10.13 -19.69
CA ARG A 74 26.28 10.81 -18.84
C ARG A 74 26.60 10.04 -17.57
N ASN A 75 25.57 9.56 -16.86
CA ASN A 75 25.76 8.75 -15.65
C ASN A 75 26.52 7.45 -15.97
N MET A 76 26.26 6.86 -17.14
CA MET A 76 26.95 5.64 -17.59
C MET A 76 28.42 5.87 -17.95
N GLN A 77 28.75 7.02 -18.55
CA GLN A 77 30.14 7.37 -18.86
C GLN A 77 30.98 7.60 -17.60
N VAL A 78 30.41 8.30 -16.60
CA VAL A 78 31.04 8.47 -15.28
C VAL A 78 31.30 7.10 -14.63
N LEU A 79 30.35 6.19 -14.76
CA LEU A 79 30.47 4.81 -14.28
C LEU A 79 31.62 4.04 -14.95
N LEU A 80 31.73 4.14 -16.28
CA LEU A 80 32.78 3.46 -17.05
C LEU A 80 34.17 3.99 -16.68
N GLU A 81 34.29 5.28 -16.40
CA GLU A 81 35.53 5.88 -15.89
C GLU A 81 35.87 5.39 -14.49
N GLN A 82 34.89 5.24 -13.60
CA GLN A 82 35.08 4.66 -12.26
C GLN A 82 35.59 3.21 -12.33
N ILE A 83 35.03 2.40 -13.24
CA ILE A 83 35.49 1.03 -13.47
C ILE A 83 36.94 1.03 -13.98
N ARG A 84 37.28 1.86 -14.98
CA ARG A 84 38.66 1.96 -15.51
C ARG A 84 39.66 2.42 -14.46
N SER A 85 39.29 3.39 -13.62
CA SER A 85 40.15 3.89 -12.53
C SER A 85 40.39 2.83 -11.45
N THR A 86 39.39 1.99 -11.17
CA THR A 86 39.51 0.90 -10.21
C THR A 86 40.37 -0.24 -10.75
N THR A 87 40.23 -0.56 -12.04
CA THR A 87 40.99 -1.64 -12.68
C THR A 87 42.49 -1.32 -12.74
N SER A 88 42.84 -0.04 -12.85
CA SER A 88 44.24 0.43 -12.88
C SER A 88 44.86 0.66 -11.49
N SER A 89 44.07 1.00 -10.47
CA SER A 89 44.55 1.30 -9.12
C SER A 89 44.37 0.17 -8.10
N GLY A 90 43.53 -0.83 -8.39
CA GLY A 90 43.22 -1.95 -7.50
C GLY A 90 42.33 -1.58 -6.30
N VAL A 91 41.85 -0.33 -6.20
CA VAL A 91 41.06 0.20 -5.08
C VAL A 91 39.83 0.94 -5.63
N TRP A 92 38.63 0.57 -5.17
CA TRP A 92 37.38 1.25 -5.52
C TRP A 92 37.28 2.58 -4.76
N GLN A 93 37.21 3.70 -5.47
CA GLN A 93 36.95 5.01 -4.88
C GLN A 93 35.58 5.52 -5.34
N GLU A 94 34.69 5.72 -4.38
CA GLU A 94 33.34 6.23 -4.60
C GLU A 94 33.41 7.76 -4.78
N GLN A 95 33.41 8.23 -6.02
CA GLN A 95 33.26 9.67 -6.29
C GLN A 95 31.76 10.02 -6.34
N ALA A 96 31.32 10.86 -5.40
CA ALA A 96 29.97 11.38 -5.35
C ALA A 96 29.63 12.20 -6.60
N VAL A 97 28.51 11.88 -7.24
CA VAL A 97 27.89 12.72 -8.28
C VAL A 97 27.46 14.04 -7.62
N PRO A 98 27.83 15.23 -8.13
CA PRO A 98 27.57 16.48 -7.42
C PRO A 98 26.06 16.77 -7.30
N ALA A 99 25.58 16.95 -6.07
CA ALA A 99 24.21 17.32 -5.71
C ALA A 99 23.86 18.79 -6.00
N ALA A 100 24.41 19.39 -7.06
CA ALA A 100 24.23 20.81 -7.36
C ALA A 100 23.02 21.05 -8.27
N THR A 101 21.78 20.89 -7.75
CA THR A 101 20.61 21.67 -8.24
C THR A 101 19.39 21.67 -7.31
N LEU A 102 19.50 21.32 -6.02
CA LEU A 102 18.37 21.39 -5.09
C LEU A 102 18.80 21.91 -3.72
N SER A 103 18.82 23.24 -3.57
CA SER A 103 18.93 23.89 -2.26
C SER A 103 17.70 24.76 -2.01
N ALA A 104 17.05 24.56 -0.86
CA ALA A 104 16.09 25.45 -0.23
C ALA A 104 16.50 25.65 1.25
N PRO A 105 16.15 26.78 1.88
CA PRO A 105 17.01 27.49 2.83
C PRO A 105 16.99 26.97 4.27
N ASP A 106 18.11 27.20 4.97
CA ASP A 106 18.37 26.85 6.37
C ASP A 106 17.52 27.66 7.37
N ILE A 107 16.91 26.95 8.33
CA ILE A 107 16.33 27.52 9.55
C ILE A 107 17.07 26.91 10.75
N PRO A 108 17.62 27.71 11.67
CA PRO A 108 18.45 27.20 12.77
C PRO A 108 17.61 26.61 13.90
N ALA A 109 18.10 25.51 14.48
CA ALA A 109 17.53 24.84 15.65
C ALA A 109 17.83 25.60 16.97
N PRO A 110 16.91 25.66 17.94
CA PRO A 110 17.23 26.19 19.27
C PRO A 110 17.73 25.11 20.23
N ALA A 111 18.63 25.54 21.12
CA ALA A 111 19.35 24.76 22.11
C ALA A 111 18.47 24.25 23.28
N LEU A 112 18.86 23.08 23.81
CA LEU A 112 18.33 22.48 25.03
C LEU A 112 18.95 23.12 26.28
N SER A 113 18.12 23.53 27.25
CA SER A 113 18.53 23.72 28.64
C SER A 113 17.53 23.04 29.59
N ALA A 114 18.04 22.25 30.52
CA ALA A 114 17.30 21.54 31.55
C ALA A 114 16.96 22.44 32.75
N GLN A 115 15.74 22.33 33.30
CA GLN A 115 15.42 22.04 34.71
C GLN A 115 13.96 22.40 35.11
N ALA A 116 13.38 21.48 35.90
CA ALA A 116 12.37 21.64 36.95
C ALA A 116 10.88 21.96 36.63
N GLY A 117 9.98 21.16 37.23
CA GLY A 117 8.61 21.56 37.62
C GLY A 117 7.47 20.88 36.87
N ILE A 118 7.06 19.68 37.29
CA ILE A 118 5.87 18.99 36.77
C ILE A 118 4.60 19.68 37.29
N GLN A 119 3.86 20.32 36.39
CA GLN A 119 2.43 20.58 36.53
C GLN A 119 1.80 20.44 35.13
N MET A 120 0.98 19.41 34.94
CA MET A 120 0.36 19.08 33.66
C MET A 120 -0.63 20.18 33.25
N PRO A 121 -0.52 20.80 32.06
CA PRO A 121 -1.54 21.72 31.59
C PRO A 121 -2.76 20.94 31.09
N ILE A 122 -3.93 21.39 31.54
CA ILE A 122 -5.23 21.11 30.91
C ILE A 122 -5.11 21.49 29.42
N PRO A 123 -5.60 20.65 28.47
CA PRO A 123 -5.48 20.97 27.06
C PRO A 123 -6.18 22.31 26.77
N PRO A 124 -5.53 23.25 26.07
CA PRO A 124 -6.17 24.51 25.76
C PRO A 124 -7.37 24.23 24.85
N GLN A 125 -8.53 24.78 25.23
CA GLN A 125 -9.67 24.89 24.33
C GLN A 125 -9.18 25.54 23.03
N ALA A 126 -9.42 24.87 21.90
CA ALA A 126 -8.98 25.31 20.59
C ALA A 126 -9.51 26.73 20.34
N LYS A 127 -8.59 27.71 20.30
CA LYS A 127 -8.90 29.04 19.75
C LYS A 127 -9.21 28.89 18.26
N PRO A 128 -10.24 29.58 17.74
CA PRO A 128 -10.65 29.46 16.36
C PRO A 128 -9.73 30.32 15.47
N GLU A 129 -8.46 29.96 15.33
CA GLU A 129 -7.54 30.60 14.38
C GLU A 129 -6.20 29.81 14.32
N SER A 130 -6.26 28.56 13.86
CA SER A 130 -5.08 27.95 13.24
C SER A 130 -5.52 27.40 11.89
N LYS A 131 -4.98 27.96 10.81
CA LYS A 131 -5.20 27.44 9.45
C LYS A 131 -4.96 25.93 9.47
N ALA A 132 -5.97 25.18 9.03
CA ALA A 132 -5.84 23.77 8.74
C ALA A 132 -4.56 23.53 7.91
N PRO A 133 -3.86 22.38 8.07
CA PRO A 133 -2.78 22.03 7.16
C PRO A 133 -3.30 22.17 5.73
N THR A 134 -2.63 23.01 4.95
CA THR A 134 -3.03 23.33 3.58
C THR A 134 -3.17 22.03 2.80
N ALA A 135 -4.32 21.86 2.15
CA ALA A 135 -4.53 20.83 1.14
C ALA A 135 -3.38 20.90 0.10
N PRO A 136 -3.06 19.81 -0.61
CA PRO A 136 -2.05 19.85 -1.66
C PRO A 136 -2.33 21.03 -2.60
N ASP A 137 -1.30 21.82 -2.91
CA ASP A 137 -1.41 23.07 -3.68
C ASP A 137 -1.95 22.86 -5.12
N ASP A 138 -2.08 21.61 -5.57
CA ASP A 138 -2.78 21.29 -6.81
C ASP A 138 -3.67 20.04 -6.68
N PRO A 139 -4.95 20.09 -7.11
CA PRO A 139 -5.71 18.88 -7.34
C PRO A 139 -5.02 18.05 -8.44
N PRO A 140 -5.02 16.70 -8.34
CA PRO A 140 -4.43 15.88 -9.38
C PRO A 140 -5.07 16.23 -10.73
N LEU A 141 -4.21 16.46 -11.73
CA LEU A 141 -4.64 16.83 -13.07
C LEU A 141 -5.62 15.77 -13.59
N PRO A 142 -6.75 16.18 -14.20
CA PRO A 142 -7.69 15.24 -14.80
C PRO A 142 -6.95 14.32 -15.78
N LEU A 143 -7.42 13.07 -15.89
CA LEU A 143 -6.84 12.05 -16.79
C LEU A 143 -6.38 12.69 -18.10
N SER A 144 -5.11 12.48 -18.47
CA SER A 144 -4.53 13.13 -19.64
C SER A 144 -5.42 12.95 -20.88
N ARG A 145 -5.53 13.98 -21.73
CA ARG A 145 -6.37 13.95 -22.95
C ARG A 145 -6.11 12.72 -23.82
N LYS A 146 -4.87 12.19 -23.82
CA LYS A 146 -4.48 10.95 -24.52
C LYS A 146 -5.11 9.71 -23.87
N LYS A 147 -5.12 9.63 -22.54
CA LYS A 147 -5.74 8.53 -21.76
C LYS A 147 -7.27 8.58 -21.81
N GLN A 148 -7.88 9.76 -21.93
CA GLN A 148 -9.33 9.92 -22.15
C GLN A 148 -9.78 9.41 -23.53
N ARG A 149 -8.95 9.59 -24.57
CA ARG A 149 -9.24 9.11 -25.94
C ARG A 149 -9.10 7.59 -26.08
N SER A 150 -8.36 6.92 -25.19
CA SER A 150 -8.20 5.45 -25.18
C SER A 150 -9.26 4.71 -24.34
N LEU A 151 -10.23 5.41 -23.75
CA LEU A 151 -11.27 4.78 -22.91
C LEU A 151 -12.31 4.06 -23.76
N SER A 152 -12.60 2.81 -23.42
CA SER A 152 -13.60 2.00 -24.11
C SER A 152 -15.03 2.52 -23.87
N ARG A 153 -15.95 2.25 -24.80
CA ARG A 153 -17.39 2.54 -24.62
C ARG A 153 -17.95 1.90 -23.35
N ARG A 154 -17.47 0.70 -23.01
CA ARG A 154 -17.81 -0.01 -21.77
C ARG A 154 -17.42 0.80 -20.53
N GLN A 155 -16.18 1.29 -20.46
CA GLN A 155 -15.71 2.08 -19.31
C GLN A 155 -16.55 3.35 -19.09
N ARG A 156 -16.94 4.02 -20.18
CA ARG A 156 -17.82 5.20 -20.13
C ARG A 156 -19.25 4.86 -19.68
N PHE A 157 -19.78 3.72 -20.13
CA PHE A 157 -21.08 3.24 -19.69
C PHE A 157 -21.07 2.87 -18.20
N GLU A 158 -20.03 2.18 -17.73
CA GLU A 158 -19.82 1.86 -16.32
C GLU A 158 -19.73 3.13 -15.46
N GLU A 159 -19.00 4.16 -15.91
CA GLU A 159 -18.94 5.46 -15.23
C GLU A 159 -20.33 6.12 -15.15
N TRP A 160 -21.06 6.18 -16.27
CA TRP A 160 -22.41 6.74 -16.30
C TRP A 160 -23.33 6.01 -15.31
N GLY A 161 -23.29 4.68 -15.31
CA GLY A 161 -24.06 3.85 -14.38
C GLY A 161 -23.68 4.13 -12.93
N PHE A 162 -22.39 4.21 -12.64
CA PHE A 162 -21.87 4.55 -11.31
C PHE A 162 -22.36 5.93 -10.85
N ARG A 163 -22.32 6.96 -11.72
CA ARG A 163 -22.86 8.30 -11.40
C ARG A 163 -24.36 8.28 -11.10
N LYS A 164 -25.15 7.50 -11.84
CA LYS A 164 -26.59 7.35 -11.58
C LYS A 164 -26.85 6.67 -10.24
N LEU A 165 -26.11 5.59 -9.95
CA LEU A 165 -26.20 4.87 -8.68
C LEU A 165 -25.79 5.75 -7.49
N ARG A 166 -24.75 6.58 -7.62
CA ARG A 166 -24.36 7.56 -6.59
C ARG A 166 -25.48 8.57 -6.30
N ARG A 167 -26.06 9.18 -7.35
CA ARG A 167 -27.17 10.14 -7.19
C ARG A 167 -28.38 9.49 -6.52
N TRP A 168 -28.70 8.26 -6.90
CA TRP A 168 -29.75 7.49 -6.26
C TRP A 168 -29.42 7.20 -4.78
N ALA A 169 -28.24 6.66 -4.49
CA ALA A 169 -27.87 6.29 -3.12
C ALA A 169 -27.83 7.51 -2.18
N ALA A 170 -27.48 8.69 -2.70
CA ALA A 170 -27.49 9.94 -1.98
C ALA A 170 -28.90 10.45 -1.63
N SER A 171 -29.85 10.32 -2.56
CA SER A 171 -31.24 10.85 -2.41
C SER A 171 -32.24 9.84 -1.85
N ALA A 172 -31.96 8.54 -1.96
CA ALA A 172 -32.85 7.48 -1.51
C ALA A 172 -33.02 7.48 0.01
N SER A 173 -34.26 7.29 0.48
CA SER A 173 -34.52 7.14 1.91
C SER A 173 -33.88 5.86 2.48
N SER A 174 -33.62 5.83 3.78
CA SER A 174 -33.00 4.67 4.44
C SER A 174 -33.80 3.37 4.25
N ARG A 175 -35.13 3.44 4.13
CA ARG A 175 -35.97 2.28 3.80
C ARG A 175 -35.65 1.74 2.41
N HIS A 176 -35.61 2.60 1.39
CA HIS A 176 -35.29 2.19 0.01
C HIS A 176 -33.88 1.62 -0.11
N ARG A 177 -32.89 2.23 0.56
CA ARG A 177 -31.53 1.71 0.59
C ARG A 177 -31.48 0.30 1.18
N ARG A 178 -32.14 0.07 2.32
CA ARG A 178 -32.22 -1.27 2.93
C ARG A 178 -32.89 -2.29 2.02
N THR A 179 -33.99 -1.92 1.35
CA THR A 179 -34.66 -2.81 0.39
C THR A 179 -33.72 -3.18 -0.75
N VAL A 180 -33.03 -2.20 -1.36
CA VAL A 180 -32.07 -2.48 -2.44
C VAL A 180 -30.88 -3.31 -1.95
N THR A 181 -30.36 -3.05 -0.75
CA THR A 181 -29.34 -3.90 -0.12
C THR A 181 -29.81 -5.36 -0.03
N TRP A 182 -31.02 -5.59 0.45
CA TRP A 182 -31.57 -6.95 0.58
C TRP A 182 -31.79 -7.63 -0.79
N LEU A 183 -32.30 -6.89 -1.77
CA LEU A 183 -32.48 -7.39 -3.14
C LEU A 183 -31.14 -7.72 -3.81
N LEU A 184 -30.14 -6.84 -3.68
CA LEU A 184 -28.80 -7.07 -4.21
C LEU A 184 -28.14 -8.28 -3.55
N ALA A 185 -28.25 -8.42 -2.22
CA ALA A 185 -27.74 -9.58 -1.50
C ALA A 185 -28.40 -10.88 -1.97
N SER A 186 -29.73 -10.88 -2.12
CA SER A 186 -30.51 -12.01 -2.60
C SER A 186 -30.13 -12.40 -4.04
N LEU A 187 -29.93 -11.41 -4.91
CA LEU A 187 -29.47 -11.63 -6.28
C LEU A 187 -28.08 -12.25 -6.32
N LEU A 188 -27.11 -11.66 -5.61
CA LEU A 188 -25.72 -12.17 -5.55
C LEU A 188 -25.65 -13.60 -4.99
N TRP A 189 -26.51 -13.90 -4.01
CA TRP A 189 -26.68 -15.25 -3.48
C TRP A 189 -27.26 -16.20 -4.54
N ALA A 190 -28.34 -15.81 -5.21
CA ALA A 190 -29.03 -16.65 -6.20
C ALA A 190 -28.14 -17.00 -7.40
N ILE A 191 -27.35 -16.03 -7.91
CA ILE A 191 -26.39 -16.27 -8.99
C ILE A 191 -25.08 -16.91 -8.50
N ARG A 192 -24.97 -17.20 -7.20
CA ARG A 192 -23.81 -17.85 -6.56
C ARG A 192 -22.50 -17.08 -6.81
N ALA A 193 -22.56 -15.75 -6.81
CA ALA A 193 -21.41 -14.89 -7.12
C ALA A 193 -20.23 -15.23 -6.21
N ARG A 194 -19.14 -15.74 -6.79
CA ARG A 194 -17.91 -16.16 -6.06
C ARG A 194 -18.16 -17.18 -4.94
N ARG A 195 -19.27 -17.92 -4.98
CA ARG A 195 -19.69 -18.82 -3.88
C ARG A 195 -18.65 -19.89 -3.55
N GLN A 196 -18.06 -20.51 -4.57
CA GLN A 196 -17.04 -21.55 -4.39
C GLN A 196 -15.81 -21.02 -3.64
N VAL A 197 -15.35 -19.80 -3.98
CA VAL A 197 -14.21 -19.16 -3.31
C VAL A 197 -14.53 -18.90 -1.84
N MET A 198 -15.71 -18.34 -1.56
CA MET A 198 -16.14 -18.10 -0.19
C MET A 198 -16.31 -19.39 0.61
N ASP A 199 -16.87 -20.44 0.01
CA ASP A 199 -17.02 -21.74 0.66
C ASP A 199 -15.65 -22.38 0.97
N SER A 200 -14.67 -22.30 0.07
CA SER A 200 -13.29 -22.73 0.33
C SER A 200 -12.67 -21.93 1.47
N ASN A 201 -12.80 -20.60 1.43
CA ASN A 201 -12.25 -19.73 2.47
C ASN A 201 -12.83 -20.00 3.85
N LEU A 202 -14.15 -20.15 3.95
CA LEU A 202 -14.81 -20.43 5.22
C LEU A 202 -14.48 -21.82 5.75
N ARG A 203 -14.19 -22.81 4.88
CA ARG A 203 -13.71 -24.14 5.33
C ARG A 203 -12.31 -24.05 5.93
N VAL A 204 -11.41 -23.31 5.31
CA VAL A 204 -10.04 -23.09 5.81
C VAL A 204 -10.08 -22.27 7.10
N ALA A 205 -10.82 -21.16 7.11
CA ALA A 205 -10.84 -20.24 8.24
C ALA A 205 -11.60 -20.78 9.45
N LEU A 206 -12.71 -21.50 9.22
CA LEU A 206 -13.66 -21.91 10.25
C LEU A 206 -13.97 -23.41 10.11
N PRO A 207 -12.96 -24.29 10.26
CA PRO A 207 -13.13 -25.74 10.09
C PRO A 207 -14.11 -26.32 11.10
N ASP A 208 -14.07 -25.82 12.35
CA ASP A 208 -14.91 -26.27 13.46
C ASP A 208 -16.40 -25.94 13.29
N LYS A 209 -16.75 -25.06 12.34
CA LYS A 209 -18.15 -24.71 12.07
C LYS A 209 -18.79 -25.73 11.15
N SER A 210 -20.04 -26.10 11.42
CA SER A 210 -20.79 -26.96 10.52
C SER A 210 -21.03 -26.28 9.16
N ARG A 211 -21.33 -27.06 8.12
CA ARG A 211 -21.70 -26.51 6.80
C ARG A 211 -22.87 -25.52 6.89
N GLN A 212 -23.84 -25.78 7.76
CA GLN A 212 -24.99 -24.90 7.98
C GLN A 212 -24.56 -23.56 8.61
N GLN A 213 -23.68 -23.59 9.61
CA GLN A 213 -23.13 -22.39 10.24
C GLN A 213 -22.30 -21.56 9.24
N ARG A 214 -21.44 -22.20 8.45
CA ARG A 214 -20.71 -21.51 7.37
C ARG A 214 -21.64 -20.92 6.32
N ASN A 215 -22.71 -21.62 5.95
CA ASN A 215 -23.71 -21.09 5.02
C ASN A 215 -24.43 -19.85 5.57
N ARG A 216 -24.71 -19.80 6.88
CA ARG A 216 -25.31 -18.63 7.54
C ARG A 216 -24.36 -17.43 7.53
N ILE A 217 -23.06 -17.66 7.81
CA ILE A 217 -22.02 -16.62 7.70
C ILE A 217 -21.94 -16.12 6.25
N ALA A 218 -21.91 -17.03 5.29
CA ALA A 218 -21.86 -16.69 3.87
C ALA A 218 -23.08 -15.87 3.41
N TRP A 219 -24.28 -16.16 3.93
CA TRP A 219 -25.48 -15.35 3.65
C TRP A 219 -25.36 -13.95 4.24
N GLY A 220 -24.97 -13.87 5.52
CA GLY A 220 -24.66 -12.59 6.16
C GLY A 220 -23.61 -11.78 5.38
N ASN A 221 -22.64 -12.46 4.77
CA ASN A 221 -21.60 -11.83 3.96
C ASN A 221 -22.10 -11.18 2.69
N TYR A 222 -23.03 -11.80 1.95
CA TYR A 222 -23.65 -11.12 0.81
C TYR A 222 -24.45 -9.88 1.23
N HIS A 223 -25.16 -9.96 2.36
CA HIS A 223 -25.90 -8.83 2.90
C HIS A 223 -24.96 -7.69 3.32
N TRP A 224 -23.87 -8.01 4.03
CA TRP A 224 -22.83 -7.06 4.38
C TRP A 224 -22.19 -6.42 3.14
N PHE A 225 -21.81 -7.23 2.15
CA PHE A 225 -21.18 -6.71 0.93
C PHE A 225 -22.12 -5.79 0.15
N ALA A 226 -23.41 -6.13 0.07
CA ALA A 226 -24.42 -5.28 -0.53
C ALA A 226 -24.62 -3.96 0.25
N ARG A 227 -24.61 -4.00 1.58
CA ARG A 227 -24.64 -2.78 2.44
C ARG A 227 -23.41 -1.93 2.18
N PHE A 228 -22.22 -2.53 2.22
CA PHE A 228 -20.95 -1.86 1.96
C PHE A 228 -20.94 -1.19 0.58
N ALA A 229 -21.39 -1.88 -0.47
CA ALA A 229 -21.46 -1.31 -1.82
C ALA A 229 -22.41 -0.08 -1.89
N VAL A 230 -23.56 -0.13 -1.22
CA VAL A 230 -24.48 1.02 -1.13
C VAL A 230 -23.86 2.17 -0.33
N ASP A 231 -23.15 1.87 0.75
CA ASP A 231 -22.48 2.88 1.58
C ASP A 231 -21.33 3.56 0.83
N VAL A 232 -20.55 2.83 0.05
CA VAL A 232 -19.53 3.41 -0.85
C VAL A 232 -20.15 4.38 -1.86
N LEU A 233 -21.30 4.03 -2.46
CA LEU A 233 -21.98 4.89 -3.44
C LEU A 233 -22.45 6.22 -2.85
N ARG A 234 -22.80 6.23 -1.55
CA ARG A 234 -23.28 7.43 -0.84
C ARG A 234 -22.25 8.03 0.10
N LEU A 235 -21.00 7.59 0.07
CA LEU A 235 -19.96 8.01 1.03
C LEU A 235 -19.87 9.55 1.14
N ALA A 236 -19.99 10.27 0.02
CA ALA A 236 -20.01 11.73 -0.02
C ALA A 236 -21.11 12.38 0.84
N THR A 237 -22.22 11.69 1.09
CA THR A 237 -23.33 12.21 1.93
C THR A 237 -23.02 12.23 3.42
N TRP A 238 -21.94 11.56 3.83
CA TRP A 238 -21.48 11.56 5.21
C TRP A 238 -20.45 12.66 5.49
N GLN A 239 -20.01 13.39 4.46
CA GLN A 239 -19.10 14.50 4.62
C GLN A 239 -19.70 15.58 5.53
N GLY A 240 -18.93 16.03 6.52
CA GLY A 240 -19.32 16.99 7.55
C GLY A 240 -20.23 16.42 8.64
N CYS A 241 -20.55 15.12 8.63
CA CYS A 241 -21.44 14.51 9.61
C CYS A 241 -21.05 13.07 9.98
N THR A 242 -19.77 12.68 9.83
CA THR A 242 -19.34 11.29 10.14
C THR A 242 -19.65 10.90 11.59
N GLU A 243 -19.58 11.84 12.53
CA GLU A 243 -19.87 11.65 13.96
C GLU A 243 -21.27 11.10 14.24
N ALA A 244 -22.25 11.38 13.38
CA ALA A 244 -23.62 10.87 13.55
C ALA A 244 -23.73 9.35 13.30
N PHE A 245 -22.72 8.73 12.69
CA PHE A 245 -22.75 7.33 12.25
C PHE A 245 -21.63 6.48 12.84
N VAL A 246 -20.64 7.09 13.48
CA VAL A 246 -19.46 6.40 14.02
C VAL A 246 -19.42 6.46 15.54
N GLN A 247 -19.10 5.32 16.14
CA GLN A 247 -18.58 5.27 17.49
C GLN A 247 -17.08 4.94 17.43
N VAL A 248 -16.24 5.81 17.98
CA VAL A 248 -14.80 5.60 18.00
C VAL A 248 -14.40 4.94 19.32
N ARG A 249 -13.61 3.87 19.24
CA ARG A 249 -13.11 3.10 20.39
C ARG A 249 -11.59 3.16 20.42
N ASN A 250 -11.06 3.43 21.61
CA ASN A 250 -9.64 3.49 21.89
C ASN A 250 -8.87 4.55 21.06
N LEU A 251 -9.48 5.71 20.82
CA LEU A 251 -8.84 6.78 20.03
C LEU A 251 -7.51 7.23 20.66
N GLU A 252 -7.43 7.19 21.99
CA GLU A 252 -6.24 7.51 22.77
C GLU A 252 -5.01 6.67 22.39
N VAL A 253 -5.21 5.47 21.82
CA VAL A 253 -4.12 4.62 21.30
C VAL A 253 -3.47 5.26 20.06
N LEU A 254 -4.28 5.88 19.18
CA LEU A 254 -3.76 6.62 18.03
C LEU A 254 -3.07 7.90 18.48
N ASP A 255 -3.67 8.63 19.42
CA ASP A 255 -3.10 9.88 19.94
C ASP A 255 -1.74 9.64 20.60
N ALA A 256 -1.63 8.59 21.43
CA ALA A 256 -0.37 8.21 22.05
C ALA A 256 0.70 7.83 21.02
N ALA A 257 0.32 7.09 19.97
CA ALA A 257 1.24 6.73 18.90
C ALA A 257 1.74 7.95 18.11
N LEU A 258 0.87 8.93 17.84
CA LEU A 258 1.28 10.17 17.15
C LEU A 258 2.17 11.05 18.03
N ALA A 259 1.98 11.03 19.35
CA ALA A 259 2.83 11.75 20.30
C ALA A 259 4.29 11.24 20.29
N GLU A 260 4.55 10.02 19.83
CA GLU A 260 5.90 9.48 19.62
C GLU A 260 6.68 10.20 18.50
N ASN A 261 6.02 11.07 17.71
CA ASN A 261 6.65 11.89 16.67
C ASN A 261 7.37 11.10 15.56
N ARG A 262 6.95 9.86 15.31
CA ARG A 262 7.51 8.96 14.27
C ARG A 262 6.53 8.68 13.12
N GLY A 263 5.43 9.45 13.04
CA GLY A 263 4.27 9.07 12.22
C GLY A 263 3.60 7.80 12.77
N ALA A 264 2.66 7.23 12.04
CA ALA A 264 2.03 5.97 12.43
C ALA A 264 1.66 5.11 11.23
N LEU A 265 1.86 3.81 11.34
CA LEU A 265 1.42 2.82 10.36
C LEU A 265 0.08 2.25 10.80
N LEU A 266 -0.99 2.66 10.12
CA LEU A 266 -2.35 2.22 10.40
C LEU A 266 -2.71 1.04 9.50
N VAL A 267 -2.60 -0.17 10.01
CA VAL A 267 -2.95 -1.40 9.29
C VAL A 267 -4.42 -1.74 9.44
N THR A 268 -5.03 -2.20 8.36
CA THR A 268 -6.44 -2.63 8.33
C THR A 268 -6.62 -3.77 7.32
N GLY A 269 -7.85 -4.24 7.16
CA GLY A 269 -8.23 -5.18 6.13
C GLY A 269 -9.64 -4.93 5.63
N HIS A 270 -10.09 -5.71 4.65
CA HIS A 270 -11.41 -5.59 4.03
C HIS A 270 -12.51 -6.15 4.96
N LEU A 271 -12.66 -5.53 6.13
CA LEU A 271 -13.62 -5.85 7.18
C LEU A 271 -14.52 -4.65 7.45
N GLY A 272 -15.83 -4.87 7.53
CA GLY A 272 -16.78 -3.81 7.88
C GLY A 272 -16.85 -2.72 6.81
N ASN A 273 -16.82 -1.45 7.21
CA ASN A 273 -16.74 -0.28 6.33
C ASN A 273 -15.35 0.37 6.39
N TRP A 274 -14.34 -0.34 5.88
CA TRP A 274 -12.95 0.16 5.90
C TRP A 274 -12.78 1.49 5.15
N GLU A 275 -13.63 1.78 4.15
CA GLU A 275 -13.63 3.06 3.42
C GLU A 275 -14.03 4.25 4.30
N PHE A 276 -14.70 3.99 5.42
CA PHE A 276 -15.12 5.04 6.35
C PHE A 276 -14.02 5.41 7.37
N ILE A 277 -13.06 4.53 7.64
CA ILE A 277 -11.91 4.82 8.51
C ILE A 277 -11.20 6.12 8.11
N PRO A 278 -10.75 6.29 6.85
CA PRO A 278 -10.03 7.50 6.49
C PRO A 278 -10.90 8.75 6.50
N ALA A 279 -12.20 8.63 6.22
CA ALA A 279 -13.15 9.75 6.31
C ALA A 279 -13.31 10.24 7.76
N VAL A 280 -13.52 9.32 8.70
CA VAL A 280 -13.64 9.58 10.14
C VAL A 280 -12.38 10.26 10.69
N LEU A 281 -11.20 9.79 10.28
CA LEU A 281 -9.93 10.36 10.73
C LEU A 281 -9.64 11.73 10.12
N ALA A 282 -9.90 11.91 8.83
CA ALA A 282 -9.64 13.19 8.16
C ALA A 282 -10.55 14.30 8.69
N GLU A 283 -11.83 14.03 8.96
CA GLU A 283 -12.74 15.01 9.58
C GLU A 283 -12.36 15.39 11.02
N ARG A 284 -11.67 14.50 11.74
CA ARG A 284 -11.11 14.78 13.07
C ARG A 284 -9.78 15.53 13.01
N GLY A 285 -9.32 15.88 11.81
CA GLY A 285 -8.10 16.66 11.61
C GLY A 285 -6.80 15.84 11.66
N TYR A 286 -6.87 14.51 11.65
CA TYR A 286 -5.66 13.69 11.63
C TYR A 286 -4.95 13.78 10.26
N PRO A 287 -3.61 13.95 10.23
CA PRO A 287 -2.85 14.05 9.00
C PRO A 287 -2.68 12.67 8.36
N LEU A 288 -3.69 12.23 7.60
CA LEU A 288 -3.75 10.90 7.02
C LEU A 288 -3.32 10.88 5.55
N THR A 289 -2.55 9.86 5.22
CA THR A 289 -2.19 9.46 3.87
C THR A 289 -2.65 8.02 3.65
N VAL A 290 -3.39 7.76 2.56
CA VAL A 290 -3.90 6.42 2.25
C VAL A 290 -3.32 5.92 0.95
N TYR A 291 -2.76 4.72 0.97
CA TYR A 291 -2.43 4.00 -0.25
C TYR A 291 -3.70 3.42 -0.86
N ALA A 292 -4.08 3.93 -2.04
CA ALA A 292 -5.22 3.42 -2.80
C ALA A 292 -4.72 2.73 -4.08
N GLY A 293 -4.78 1.41 -4.12
CA GLY A 293 -4.49 0.64 -5.33
C GLY A 293 -5.45 1.03 -6.47
N ALA A 294 -4.95 0.99 -7.71
CA ALA A 294 -5.73 1.40 -8.88
C ALA A 294 -6.90 0.46 -9.17
N GLN A 295 -8.11 0.99 -9.31
CA GLN A 295 -9.24 0.22 -9.84
C GLN A 295 -9.13 0.02 -11.36
N THR A 296 -9.74 -1.05 -11.86
CA THR A 296 -9.69 -1.45 -13.28
C THR A 296 -10.29 -0.41 -14.23
N ASN A 297 -11.36 0.27 -13.81
CA ASN A 297 -11.96 1.35 -14.58
C ASN A 297 -11.46 2.71 -14.04
N PRO A 298 -10.64 3.44 -14.80
CA PRO A 298 -10.04 4.68 -14.33
C PRO A 298 -11.06 5.81 -14.10
N LEU A 299 -12.25 5.75 -14.70
CA LEU A 299 -13.29 6.76 -14.53
C LEU A 299 -14.03 6.59 -13.19
N THR A 300 -14.38 5.35 -12.84
CA THR A 300 -15.00 5.06 -11.54
C THR A 300 -14.00 5.21 -10.40
N ASP A 301 -12.73 4.89 -10.67
CA ASP A 301 -11.62 5.12 -9.75
C ASP A 301 -11.50 6.60 -9.38
N GLU A 302 -11.50 7.49 -10.38
CA GLU A 302 -11.41 8.93 -10.14
C GLU A 302 -12.61 9.45 -9.36
N LEU A 303 -13.83 9.03 -9.72
CA LEU A 303 -15.04 9.39 -8.98
C LEU A 303 -15.00 9.00 -7.49
N HIS A 304 -14.40 7.85 -7.19
CA HIS A 304 -14.23 7.38 -5.82
C HIS A 304 -13.15 8.19 -5.10
N ASN A 305 -12.03 8.44 -5.76
CA ASN A 305 -10.92 9.23 -5.21
C ASN A 305 -11.29 10.71 -5.02
N GLU A 306 -12.11 11.30 -5.88
CA GLU A 306 -12.72 12.63 -5.69
C GLU A 306 -13.49 12.69 -4.36
N THR A 307 -14.23 11.63 -4.04
CA THR A 307 -14.99 11.53 -2.78
C THR A 307 -14.05 11.50 -1.59
N ARG A 308 -13.00 10.67 -1.64
CA ARG A 308 -11.99 10.60 -0.57
C ARG A 308 -11.24 11.93 -0.41
N ARG A 309 -10.87 12.61 -1.50
CA ARG A 309 -10.27 13.95 -1.47
C ARG A 309 -11.21 14.99 -0.86
N GLY A 310 -12.52 14.86 -1.07
CA GLY A 310 -13.54 15.70 -0.42
C GLY A 310 -13.48 15.68 1.11
N PHE A 311 -13.09 14.56 1.72
CA PHE A 311 -12.85 14.46 3.16
C PHE A 311 -11.51 15.05 3.62
N GLY A 312 -10.65 15.52 2.71
CA GLY A 312 -9.29 15.98 3.03
C GLY A 312 -8.25 14.86 3.09
N ILE A 313 -8.58 13.66 2.58
CA ILE A 313 -7.66 12.52 2.57
C ILE A 313 -6.57 12.75 1.51
N HIS A 314 -5.30 12.67 1.91
CA HIS A 314 -4.20 12.62 0.96
C HIS A 314 -4.08 11.20 0.38
N LEU A 315 -4.30 11.07 -0.93
CA LEU A 315 -4.24 9.79 -1.64
C LEU A 315 -2.90 9.66 -2.33
N LEU A 316 -2.26 8.52 -2.11
CA LEU A 316 -1.02 8.21 -2.80
C LEU A 316 -1.26 7.82 -4.26
N GLY A 317 -0.31 8.22 -5.11
CA GLY A 317 -0.24 7.90 -6.53
C GLY A 317 -0.14 6.40 -6.82
N LYS A 318 -0.37 6.06 -8.10
CA LYS A 318 -0.39 4.67 -8.58
C LYS A 318 1.01 4.26 -9.05
N GLY A 319 1.50 3.10 -8.61
CA GLY A 319 2.70 2.47 -9.17
C GLY A 319 3.93 2.59 -8.28
N ALA A 320 5.12 2.54 -8.88
CA ALA A 320 6.41 2.49 -8.18
C ALA A 320 6.63 3.68 -7.23
N ASP A 321 6.07 4.85 -7.57
CA ASP A 321 6.21 6.08 -6.79
C ASP A 321 5.51 6.02 -5.43
N ALA A 322 4.56 5.10 -5.24
CA ALA A 322 3.82 4.97 -3.98
C ALA A 322 4.73 4.67 -2.78
N VAL A 323 5.84 3.94 -2.97
CA VAL A 323 6.80 3.66 -1.89
C VAL A 323 7.47 4.95 -1.42
N MET A 324 7.88 5.80 -2.37
CA MET A 324 8.50 7.10 -2.07
C MET A 324 7.51 8.06 -1.42
N GLU A 325 6.26 8.06 -1.86
CA GLU A 325 5.25 8.91 -1.23
C GLU A 325 4.89 8.46 0.19
N ILE A 326 4.84 7.14 0.47
CA ILE A 326 4.73 6.62 1.84
C ILE A 326 5.92 7.09 2.68
N TRP A 327 7.14 6.97 2.14
CA TRP A 327 8.36 7.41 2.80
C TRP A 327 8.29 8.91 3.18
N HIS A 328 7.86 9.76 2.24
CA HIS A 328 7.68 11.19 2.49
C HIS A 328 6.60 11.46 3.55
N ALA A 329 5.48 10.73 3.51
CA ALA A 329 4.42 10.88 4.49
C ALA A 329 4.88 10.53 5.91
N LEU A 330 5.63 9.43 6.08
CA LEU A 330 6.19 9.05 7.39
C LEU A 330 7.26 10.03 7.86
N LYS A 331 8.11 10.55 6.96
CA LYS A 331 9.06 11.62 7.29
C LYS A 331 8.36 12.89 7.78
N GLN A 332 7.17 13.19 7.24
CA GLN A 332 6.29 14.27 7.69
C GLN A 332 5.44 13.91 8.91
N ARG A 333 5.71 12.76 9.57
CA ARG A 333 5.00 12.28 10.76
C ARG A 333 3.49 12.09 10.56
N ARG A 334 3.09 11.78 9.33
CA ARG A 334 1.69 11.51 8.98
C ARG A 334 1.29 10.07 9.36
N ILE A 335 -0.02 9.83 9.42
CA ILE A 335 -0.56 8.48 9.46
C ILE A 335 -0.51 7.91 8.04
N VAL A 336 -0.06 6.67 7.87
CA VAL A 336 -0.13 5.93 6.61
C VAL A 336 -1.05 4.72 6.76
N GLY A 337 -2.16 4.72 6.02
CA GLY A 337 -3.14 3.63 6.00
C GLY A 337 -2.79 2.53 4.99
N LEU A 338 -2.74 1.27 5.45
CA LEU A 338 -2.36 0.10 4.64
C LEU A 338 -3.32 -1.08 4.85
N LEU A 339 -3.79 -1.68 3.74
CA LEU A 339 -4.52 -2.95 3.75
C LEU A 339 -3.53 -4.13 3.69
N ILE A 340 -3.68 -5.11 4.60
CA ILE A 340 -2.73 -6.23 4.76
C ILE A 340 -3.32 -7.61 4.41
N ASP A 341 -4.60 -7.68 4.05
CA ASP A 341 -5.38 -8.92 4.04
C ASP A 341 -5.62 -9.50 2.64
N GLN A 342 -4.85 -9.08 1.64
CA GLN A 342 -4.92 -9.63 0.28
C GLN A 342 -3.64 -10.41 -0.08
N ASP A 343 -3.81 -11.46 -0.89
CA ASP A 343 -2.71 -12.24 -1.48
C ASP A 343 -1.70 -11.36 -2.24
N GLU A 344 -0.50 -11.20 -1.68
CA GLU A 344 0.62 -10.45 -2.29
C GLU A 344 1.47 -11.33 -3.23
N ARG A 345 0.99 -12.53 -3.56
CA ARG A 345 1.65 -13.45 -4.50
C ARG A 345 3.05 -13.81 -4.04
N LYS A 346 4.00 -13.94 -4.96
CA LYS A 346 5.38 -14.38 -4.68
C LYS A 346 6.23 -13.33 -3.95
N SER A 347 5.78 -12.08 -3.86
CA SER A 347 6.51 -10.98 -3.21
C SER A 347 6.14 -10.78 -1.74
N GLY A 348 5.12 -11.48 -1.24
CA GLY A 348 4.73 -11.40 0.15
C GLY A 348 5.55 -12.30 1.08
N VAL A 349 5.49 -12.00 2.37
CA VAL A 349 5.96 -12.90 3.44
C VAL A 349 4.79 -13.78 3.85
N PHE A 350 5.04 -15.08 3.96
CA PHE A 350 4.04 -16.01 4.47
C PHE A 350 3.94 -15.86 5.98
N VAL A 351 2.75 -15.49 6.44
CA VAL A 351 2.36 -15.49 7.86
C VAL A 351 1.04 -16.25 7.98
N ASP A 352 0.77 -16.81 9.14
CA ASP A 352 -0.44 -17.56 9.37
C ASP A 352 -1.66 -16.64 9.49
N PHE A 353 -2.67 -16.96 8.69
CA PHE A 353 -4.01 -16.39 8.80
C PHE A 353 -5.00 -17.55 8.88
N PHE A 354 -5.68 -17.64 10.01
CA PHE A 354 -6.48 -18.79 10.44
C PHE A 354 -5.66 -20.09 10.49
N GLY A 355 -4.42 -20.03 10.97
CA GLY A 355 -3.52 -21.18 11.06
C GLY A 355 -3.08 -21.75 9.70
N THR A 356 -3.33 -21.01 8.61
CA THR A 356 -2.92 -21.40 7.26
C THR A 356 -2.01 -20.32 6.66
N PRO A 357 -0.83 -20.68 6.13
CA PRO A 357 0.11 -19.71 5.57
C PRO A 357 -0.52 -18.89 4.44
N ALA A 358 -0.46 -17.57 4.56
CA ALA A 358 -1.01 -16.62 3.60
C ALA A 358 0.02 -15.54 3.22
N SER A 359 0.23 -15.34 1.92
CA SER A 359 1.17 -14.34 1.41
C SER A 359 0.71 -12.92 1.76
N THR A 360 1.52 -12.20 2.54
CA THR A 360 1.16 -10.92 3.17
C THR A 360 2.17 -9.84 2.82
N ARG A 361 1.70 -8.61 2.64
CA ARG A 361 2.53 -7.49 2.18
C ARG A 361 3.59 -7.10 3.21
N ARG A 362 4.85 -7.04 2.75
CA ARG A 362 6.04 -6.68 3.54
C ARG A 362 6.12 -5.21 3.94
N GLY A 363 5.43 -4.33 3.22
CA GLY A 363 5.53 -2.88 3.36
C GLY A 363 5.39 -2.37 4.79
N VAL A 364 4.49 -2.94 5.59
CA VAL A 364 4.32 -2.55 7.01
C VAL A 364 5.62 -2.72 7.80
N ALA A 365 6.23 -3.90 7.72
CA ALA A 365 7.48 -4.19 8.43
C ALA A 365 8.66 -3.40 7.88
N ALA A 366 8.75 -3.25 6.55
CA ALA A 366 9.78 -2.46 5.92
C ALA A 366 9.76 -0.99 6.38
N PHE A 367 8.58 -0.35 6.39
CA PHE A 367 8.43 1.03 6.86
C PHE A 367 8.61 1.16 8.37
N HIS A 368 8.13 0.20 9.16
CA HIS A 368 8.39 0.17 10.59
C HIS A 368 9.90 0.14 10.88
N ARG A 369 10.66 -0.72 10.18
CA ARG A 369 12.12 -0.80 10.36
C ARG A 369 12.84 0.50 9.97
N MET A 370 12.37 1.21 8.95
CA MET A 370 13.01 2.44 8.46
C MET A 370 12.75 3.65 9.38
N PHE A 371 11.55 3.76 9.95
CA PHE A 371 11.12 4.96 10.68
C PHE A 371 10.85 4.73 12.17
N GLU A 372 10.88 3.47 12.62
CA GLU A 372 10.41 3.04 13.93
C GLU A 372 8.98 3.52 14.24
N SER A 373 8.17 3.73 13.20
CA SER A 373 6.79 4.20 13.34
C SER A 373 5.93 3.16 14.05
N PRO A 374 5.16 3.52 15.07
CA PRO A 374 4.24 2.59 15.73
C PRO A 374 3.24 1.99 14.74
N VAL A 375 2.96 0.70 14.90
CA VAL A 375 1.99 -0.05 14.08
C VAL A 375 0.70 -0.22 14.86
N LEU A 376 -0.41 0.24 14.28
CA LEU A 376 -1.74 0.18 14.88
C LEU A 376 -2.69 -0.58 13.95
N LEU A 377 -3.43 -1.53 14.49
CA LEU A 377 -4.63 -2.06 13.83
C LEU A 377 -5.77 -1.05 13.96
N CYS A 378 -6.47 -0.80 12.87
CA CYS A 378 -7.75 -0.10 12.85
C CYS A 378 -8.78 -0.88 12.02
N VAL A 379 -9.97 -1.13 12.59
CA VAL A 379 -11.08 -1.79 11.89
C VAL A 379 -12.36 -0.99 12.04
N CYS A 380 -13.31 -1.19 11.11
CA CYS A 380 -14.56 -0.44 11.07
C CYS A 380 -15.81 -1.35 10.94
N PRO A 381 -16.07 -2.30 11.85
CA PRO A 381 -17.26 -3.15 11.77
C PRO A 381 -18.56 -2.33 11.80
N TYR A 382 -19.57 -2.82 11.08
CA TYR A 382 -20.94 -2.35 11.23
C TYR A 382 -21.53 -2.85 12.56
N VAL A 383 -22.14 -1.93 13.31
CA VAL A 383 -22.84 -2.22 14.56
C VAL A 383 -24.19 -1.52 14.51
N GLY A 384 -25.28 -2.30 14.43
CA GLY A 384 -26.61 -1.78 14.15
C GLY A 384 -26.66 -1.02 12.81
N ASP A 385 -27.22 0.19 12.85
CA ASP A 385 -27.30 1.09 11.68
C ASP A 385 -26.03 1.94 11.47
N GLY A 386 -25.10 1.95 12.43
CA GLY A 386 -23.83 2.67 12.36
C GLY A 386 -22.61 1.77 12.18
N VAL A 387 -21.45 2.32 12.52
CA VAL A 387 -20.15 1.63 12.51
C VAL A 387 -19.35 1.95 13.77
N GLU A 388 -18.48 1.04 14.17
CA GLU A 388 -17.48 1.31 15.21
C GLU A 388 -16.09 1.39 14.57
N VAL A 389 -15.32 2.45 14.81
CA VAL A 389 -13.90 2.52 14.45
C VAL A 389 -13.07 2.16 15.68
N ILE A 390 -12.29 1.09 15.61
CA ILE A 390 -11.61 0.50 16.77
C ILE A 390 -10.10 0.49 16.52
N PHE A 391 -9.34 1.08 17.43
CA PHE A 391 -7.87 1.08 17.40
C PHE A 391 -7.28 0.06 18.39
N LYS A 392 -6.19 -0.57 17.98
CA LYS A 392 -5.36 -1.45 18.82
C LYS A 392 -3.89 -1.32 18.41
N ARG A 393 -3.01 -1.09 19.38
CA ARG A 393 -1.57 -1.12 19.13
C ARG A 393 -1.09 -2.54 18.89
N ILE A 394 -0.19 -2.70 17.93
CA ILE A 394 0.54 -3.95 17.71
C ILE A 394 1.84 -3.84 18.50
N GLU A 395 1.87 -4.46 19.67
CA GLU A 395 3.09 -4.53 20.48
C GLU A 395 4.13 -5.38 19.77
N PHE A 396 5.32 -4.81 19.57
CA PHE A 396 6.43 -5.46 18.89
C PHE A 396 7.75 -4.93 19.45
N THR A 397 8.74 -5.81 19.58
CA THR A 397 10.08 -5.47 20.03
C THR A 397 11.05 -6.19 19.11
N ALA A 398 11.95 -5.44 18.49
CA ALA A 398 12.94 -6.00 17.58
C ALA A 398 13.92 -6.91 18.35
N SER A 399 14.15 -8.10 17.79
CA SER A 399 15.17 -9.05 18.25
C SER A 399 16.56 -8.72 17.71
N GLY A 400 16.63 -7.87 16.68
CA GLY A 400 17.87 -7.54 15.97
C GLY A 400 18.14 -8.42 14.75
N ASN A 401 17.34 -9.47 14.52
CA ASN A 401 17.34 -10.24 13.28
C ASN A 401 16.28 -9.66 12.31
N PRO A 402 16.68 -9.02 11.20
CA PRO A 402 15.73 -8.32 10.33
C PRO A 402 14.65 -9.20 9.70
N GLU A 403 14.96 -10.45 9.37
CA GLU A 403 13.99 -11.37 8.75
C GLU A 403 12.99 -11.90 9.78
N ALA A 404 13.49 -12.28 10.96
CA ALA A 404 12.63 -12.74 12.06
C ALA A 404 11.71 -11.62 12.56
N ASP A 405 12.25 -10.41 12.68
CA ASP A 405 11.52 -9.21 13.10
C ASP A 405 10.41 -8.82 12.10
N GLU A 406 10.70 -8.90 10.80
CA GLU A 406 9.68 -8.69 9.76
C GLU A 406 8.55 -9.72 9.87
N HIS A 407 8.88 -11.00 9.96
CA HIS A 407 7.88 -12.06 10.07
C HIS A 407 7.03 -11.89 11.34
N GLU A 408 7.65 -11.66 12.49
CA GLU A 408 6.95 -11.52 13.78
C GLU A 408 5.99 -10.33 13.78
N LEU A 409 6.42 -9.15 13.30
CA LEU A 409 5.56 -7.98 13.24
C LEU A 409 4.34 -8.22 12.34
N LEU A 410 4.56 -8.81 11.15
CA LEU A 410 3.47 -9.14 10.23
C LEU A 410 2.53 -10.22 10.80
N GLN A 411 3.07 -11.22 11.51
CA GLN A 411 2.29 -12.25 12.18
C GLN A 411 1.41 -11.65 13.26
N ARG A 412 1.94 -10.75 14.10
CA ARG A 412 1.16 -10.06 15.14
C ARG A 412 0.06 -9.19 14.57
N ALA A 413 0.36 -8.40 13.53
CA ALA A 413 -0.62 -7.57 12.85
C ALA A 413 -1.73 -8.43 12.22
N THR A 414 -1.36 -9.52 11.54
CA THR A 414 -2.30 -10.46 10.91
C THR A 414 -3.16 -11.17 11.95
N SER A 415 -2.58 -11.61 13.06
CA SER A 415 -3.29 -12.28 14.16
C SER A 415 -4.28 -11.34 14.85
N ALA A 416 -3.89 -10.08 15.06
CA ALA A 416 -4.79 -9.06 15.60
C ALA A 416 -5.98 -8.79 14.67
N PHE A 417 -5.73 -8.73 13.35
CA PHE A 417 -6.80 -8.60 12.37
C PHE A 417 -7.70 -9.84 12.32
N GLU A 418 -7.13 -11.04 12.38
CA GLU A 418 -7.86 -12.32 12.44
C GLU A 418 -8.84 -12.35 13.61
N GLN A 419 -8.45 -11.86 14.80
CA GLN A 419 -9.35 -11.76 15.95
C GLN A 419 -10.61 -10.93 15.63
N GLN A 420 -10.47 -9.85 14.86
CA GLN A 420 -11.60 -9.03 14.43
C GLN A 420 -12.46 -9.75 13.38
N VAL A 421 -11.85 -10.45 12.44
CA VAL A 421 -12.58 -11.28 11.46
C VAL A 421 -13.35 -12.40 12.17
N ARG A 422 -12.78 -13.04 13.19
CA ARG A 422 -13.48 -14.06 14.00
C ARG A 422 -14.68 -13.50 14.76
N LYS A 423 -14.60 -12.25 15.22
CA LYS A 423 -15.69 -11.55 15.91
C LYS A 423 -16.83 -11.17 14.96
N TYR A 424 -16.51 -10.76 13.73
CA TYR A 424 -17.47 -10.33 12.71
C TYR A 424 -17.29 -11.12 11.40
N PRO A 425 -17.44 -12.45 11.40
CA PRO A 425 -17.06 -13.29 10.27
C PRO A 425 -17.93 -13.03 9.04
N GLU A 426 -19.15 -12.56 9.20
CA GLU A 426 -20.00 -12.14 8.09
C GLU A 426 -19.54 -10.84 7.43
N GLN A 427 -18.66 -10.05 8.06
CA GLN A 427 -18.28 -8.72 7.57
C GLN A 427 -16.91 -8.67 6.89
N TYR A 428 -16.29 -9.81 6.60
CA TYR A 428 -14.98 -9.88 5.96
C TYR A 428 -15.10 -10.25 4.48
N PHE A 429 -14.25 -9.71 3.62
CA PHE A 429 -14.33 -9.94 2.17
C PHE A 429 -13.87 -11.35 1.72
N TRP A 430 -14.68 -12.36 2.02
CA TRP A 430 -14.43 -13.77 1.69
C TRP A 430 -14.44 -14.10 0.18
N MET A 431 -14.76 -13.13 -0.69
CA MET A 431 -14.78 -13.34 -2.14
C MET A 431 -13.39 -13.24 -2.77
N HIS A 432 -12.38 -12.78 -2.03
CA HIS A 432 -10.98 -12.79 -2.45
C HIS A 432 -10.34 -14.17 -2.28
N ARG A 433 -9.42 -14.55 -3.17
CA ARG A 433 -8.66 -15.80 -3.02
C ARG A 433 -7.44 -15.56 -2.12
N ARG A 434 -7.67 -15.38 -0.82
CA ARG A 434 -6.65 -15.03 0.20
C ARG A 434 -5.42 -15.95 0.19
N TRP A 435 -5.65 -17.26 0.15
CA TRP A 435 -4.61 -18.31 0.13
C TRP A 435 -4.25 -18.81 -1.28
N ARG A 436 -4.38 -17.98 -2.33
CA ARG A 436 -4.17 -18.44 -3.71
C ARG A 436 -2.72 -18.86 -3.92
N THR A 437 -1.81 -18.05 -3.40
CA THR A 437 -0.39 -18.33 -3.42
C THR A 437 -0.04 -19.14 -2.19
N ARG A 438 0.75 -20.20 -2.38
CA ARG A 438 1.14 -21.16 -1.35
C ARG A 438 2.67 -21.22 -1.26
N PRO A 439 3.23 -21.54 -0.09
CA PRO A 439 4.63 -21.93 0.02
C PRO A 439 4.97 -23.09 -0.92
N ASP A 440 6.22 -23.19 -1.38
CA ASP A 440 6.65 -24.19 -2.37
C ASP A 440 6.52 -25.63 -1.84
N ASP A 441 6.55 -25.82 -0.53
CA ASP A 441 6.38 -27.10 0.18
C ASP A 441 4.91 -27.45 0.48
N ALA A 442 3.95 -26.59 0.11
CA ALA A 442 2.54 -26.85 0.36
C ALA A 442 1.97 -27.93 -0.57
N ALA A 443 1.55 -29.07 0.00
CA ALA A 443 1.04 -30.21 -0.75
C ALA A 443 -0.33 -30.01 -1.43
N GLU A 444 -1.16 -29.07 -0.94
CA GLU A 444 -2.56 -28.92 -1.39
C GLU A 444 -2.91 -27.52 -1.93
N GLN A 445 -3.70 -27.50 -3.01
CA GLN A 445 -4.36 -26.29 -3.51
C GLN A 445 -5.72 -26.07 -2.84
N ILE A 446 -6.03 -24.81 -2.48
CA ILE A 446 -7.27 -24.45 -1.76
C ILE A 446 -8.44 -24.07 -2.70
N TYR A 447 -8.17 -23.58 -3.91
CA TYR A 447 -9.18 -22.99 -4.82
C TYR A 447 -9.36 -23.71 -6.14
#